data_AF-A0A2T7P6A8-F1
#
_entry.id   AF-A0A2T7P6A8-F1
#
_cell.length_a   1.000
_cell.length_b   1.000
_cell.length_c   1.000
_cell.angle_alpha   90.00
_cell.angle_beta   90.00
_cell.angle_gamma   90.00
#
_symmetry.space_group_name_H-M   'P 1'
#
loop_
_entity.id
_entity.type
_entity.pdbx_description
1 polymer ?
#
loop_
_entity_poly.entity_id
_entity_poly.type
_entity_poly.pdbx_seq_one_letter_code
_entity_poly.pdbx_strand_id
1 'polypeptide(L)'
;MYICEIIAAAGIIIFTVKIALKIKQQKLGFFKDFWQAINESMAAWRDNPKKYVDFYQTAFWDNMYGYSLAAVVFITTIRLLRILGYNRRLTMIAAVLANSGRDLFGFSLVFAVVFVAYLSAGYIVFASTLSEFCSPWESAHALFQLLLGRNVLAAFSEDLALFAWVYFISYVILVFMILMTMFQTA
;
A
#
# COMPACT_ATOMS: atom_id res chain seq x y z
N MET A 1 -18.85 27.34 -17.59
CA MET A 1 -18.30 26.02 -17.23
C MET A 1 -16.76 26.03 -17.29
N TYR A 2 -16.15 26.41 -18.42
CA TYR A 2 -14.69 26.55 -18.57
C TYR A 2 -13.99 27.50 -17.57
N ILE A 3 -14.61 28.62 -17.20
CA ILE A 3 -14.03 29.60 -16.25
C ILE A 3 -13.79 28.98 -14.87
N CYS A 4 -14.70 28.11 -14.41
CA CYS A 4 -14.58 27.48 -13.09
C CYS A 4 -13.50 26.38 -13.08
N GLU A 5 -13.32 25.71 -14.22
CA GLU A 5 -12.29 24.70 -14.44
C GLU A 5 -10.89 25.33 -14.49
N ILE A 6 -10.75 26.50 -15.13
CA ILE A 6 -9.50 27.29 -15.15
C ILE A 6 -9.18 27.84 -13.76
N ILE A 7 -10.17 28.31 -13.00
CA ILE A 7 -9.97 28.80 -11.62
C ILE A 7 -9.58 27.64 -10.70
N ALA A 8 -10.18 26.46 -10.86
CA ALA A 8 -9.78 25.26 -10.12
C ALA A 8 -8.33 24.87 -10.47
N ALA A 9 -8.00 24.75 -11.77
CA ALA A 9 -6.66 24.46 -12.27
C ALA A 9 -5.60 25.44 -11.72
N ALA A 10 -5.87 26.75 -11.78
CA ALA A 10 -5.01 27.79 -11.23
C ALA A 10 -4.87 27.68 -9.70
N GLY A 11 -5.97 27.39 -8.99
CA GLY A 11 -5.96 27.15 -7.54
C GLY A 11 -5.07 25.97 -7.15
N ILE A 12 -4.97 24.95 -7.99
CA ILE A 12 -4.15 23.75 -7.73
C ILE A 12 -2.71 24.02 -8.04
N ILE A 13 -2.41 24.73 -9.12
CA ILE A 13 -1.02 25.17 -9.38
C ILE A 13 -0.55 25.99 -8.18
N ILE A 14 -1.36 26.94 -7.69
CA ILE A 14 -1.06 27.74 -6.50
C ILE A 14 -0.94 26.85 -5.25
N PHE A 15 -1.83 25.88 -5.04
CA PHE A 15 -1.82 25.03 -3.84
C PHE A 15 -0.71 23.97 -3.86
N THR A 16 -0.35 23.44 -5.03
CA THR A 16 0.79 22.54 -5.24
C THR A 16 2.09 23.29 -5.06
N VAL A 17 2.17 24.54 -5.53
CA VAL A 17 3.28 25.47 -5.22
C VAL A 17 3.32 25.79 -3.72
N LYS A 18 2.17 26.03 -3.08
CA LYS A 18 2.10 26.29 -1.61
C LYS A 18 2.47 25.07 -0.78
N ILE A 19 2.09 23.87 -1.22
CA ILE A 19 2.47 22.59 -0.62
C ILE A 19 3.95 22.33 -0.84
N ALA A 20 4.47 22.54 -2.05
CA ALA A 20 5.90 22.43 -2.33
C ALA A 20 6.70 23.41 -1.48
N LEU A 21 6.23 24.66 -1.32
CA LEU A 21 6.83 25.66 -0.45
C LEU A 21 6.70 25.29 1.03
N LYS A 22 5.55 24.77 1.48
CA LYS A 22 5.34 24.33 2.87
C LYS A 22 6.12 23.07 3.20
N ILE A 23 6.30 22.17 2.24
CA ILE A 23 7.24 21.04 2.31
C ILE A 23 8.67 21.60 2.38
N LYS A 24 9.04 22.59 1.58
CA LYS A 24 10.36 23.25 1.67
C LYS A 24 10.60 23.92 3.02
N GLN A 25 9.55 24.47 3.63
CA GLN A 25 9.59 25.20 4.91
C GLN A 25 9.55 24.24 6.12
N GLN A 26 8.75 23.17 6.06
CA GLN A 26 8.70 22.10 7.05
C GLN A 26 9.95 21.19 6.96
N LYS A 27 10.59 21.13 5.77
CA LYS A 27 11.90 20.48 5.56
C LYS A 27 13.03 21.13 6.36
N LEU A 28 12.98 22.40 6.78
CA LEU A 28 14.15 23.00 7.44
C LEU A 28 14.49 22.39 8.82
N GLY A 29 13.53 21.75 9.51
CA GLY A 29 13.78 21.04 10.77
C GLY A 29 14.33 19.64 10.53
N PHE A 30 13.53 18.78 9.89
CA PHE A 30 13.88 17.38 9.62
C PHE A 30 15.14 17.21 8.75
N PHE A 31 15.31 18.07 7.75
CA PHE A 31 16.45 17.99 6.83
C PHE A 31 17.74 18.42 7.54
N LYS A 32 17.65 19.25 8.60
CA LYS A 32 18.83 19.65 9.39
C LYS A 32 19.46 18.45 10.08
N ASP A 33 18.67 17.61 10.74
CA ASP A 33 19.16 16.40 11.43
C ASP A 33 19.71 15.37 10.42
N PHE A 34 19.04 15.21 9.28
CA PHE A 34 19.52 14.37 8.18
C PHE A 34 20.85 14.85 7.59
N TRP A 35 20.95 16.15 7.23
CA TRP A 35 22.19 16.72 6.72
C TRP A 35 23.30 16.71 7.75
N GLN A 36 22.96 16.86 9.03
CA GLN A 36 23.93 16.76 10.11
C GLN A 36 24.48 15.32 10.20
N ALA A 37 23.62 14.30 10.19
CA ALA A 37 24.05 12.90 10.18
C ALA A 37 24.86 12.52 8.93
N ILE A 38 24.47 13.03 7.75
CA ILE A 38 25.23 12.85 6.51
C ILE A 38 26.59 13.53 6.59
N ASN A 39 26.64 14.78 7.06
CA ASN A 39 27.88 15.54 7.12
C ASN A 39 28.84 14.95 8.14
N GLU A 40 28.36 14.45 9.28
CA GLU A 40 29.17 13.76 10.29
C GLU A 40 29.76 12.46 9.72
N SER A 41 28.94 11.63 9.06
CA SER A 41 29.42 10.38 8.44
C SER A 41 30.37 10.64 7.26
N MET A 42 30.12 11.64 6.42
CA MET A 42 31.03 12.04 5.34
C MET A 42 32.33 12.67 5.85
N ALA A 43 32.29 13.47 6.93
CA ALA A 43 33.49 14.05 7.55
C ALA A 43 34.37 12.95 8.19
N ALA A 44 33.76 12.00 8.90
CA ALA A 44 34.47 10.86 9.49
C ALA A 44 35.14 9.98 8.41
N TRP A 45 34.51 9.84 7.23
CA TRP A 45 35.11 9.12 6.10
C TRP A 45 36.27 9.90 5.45
N ARG A 46 36.14 11.23 5.36
CA ARG A 46 37.15 12.10 4.74
C ARG A 46 38.44 12.20 5.56
N ASP A 47 38.34 12.21 6.89
CA ASP A 47 39.49 12.33 7.78
C ASP A 47 40.26 11.01 7.95
N ASN A 48 39.62 9.85 7.77
CA ASN A 48 40.27 8.55 7.91
C ASN A 48 39.81 7.53 6.85
N PRO A 49 40.38 7.58 5.62
CA PRO A 49 39.97 6.72 4.51
C PRO A 49 40.26 5.21 4.72
N LYS A 50 41.00 4.84 5.78
CA LYS A 50 41.34 3.45 6.13
C LYS A 50 40.50 2.85 7.25
N LYS A 51 39.61 3.64 7.89
CA LYS A 51 38.76 3.19 9.00
C LYS A 51 37.34 2.95 8.49
N TYR A 52 36.72 1.85 8.89
CA TYR A 52 35.31 1.58 8.60
C TYR A 52 34.44 2.65 9.28
N VAL A 53 33.64 3.36 8.47
CA VAL A 53 32.64 4.33 8.94
C VAL A 53 31.28 3.68 8.72
N ASP A 54 30.46 3.65 9.77
CA ASP A 54 29.13 3.08 9.70
C ASP A 54 28.15 4.07 9.07
N PHE A 55 27.67 3.75 7.86
CA PHE A 55 26.66 4.53 7.13
C PHE A 55 25.24 4.04 7.37
N TYR A 56 25.03 3.06 8.25
CA TYR A 56 23.72 2.46 8.49
C TYR A 56 22.68 3.51 8.91
N GLN A 57 23.05 4.40 9.83
CA GLN A 57 22.17 5.47 10.29
C GLN A 57 21.81 6.44 9.14
N THR A 58 22.79 6.80 8.31
CA THR A 58 22.57 7.65 7.14
C THR A 58 21.63 7.01 6.12
N ALA A 59 21.84 5.72 5.83
CA ALA A 59 20.99 4.96 4.92
C ALA A 59 19.56 4.81 5.47
N PHE A 60 19.39 4.64 6.79
CA PHE A 60 18.08 4.59 7.42
C PHE A 60 17.29 5.90 7.23
N TRP A 61 17.92 7.05 7.48
CA TRP A 61 17.28 8.35 7.27
C TRP A 61 16.95 8.62 5.78
N ASP A 62 17.81 8.19 4.85
CA ASP A 62 17.55 8.30 3.42
C ASP A 62 16.32 7.49 2.98
N ASN A 63 16.19 6.25 3.48
CA ASN A 63 15.01 5.42 3.24
C ASN A 63 13.72 6.06 3.80
N MET A 64 13.76 6.56 5.05
CA MET A 64 12.62 7.28 5.64
C MET A 64 12.23 8.51 4.84
N TYR A 65 13.22 9.25 4.34
CA TYR A 65 12.99 10.39 3.46
C TYR A 65 12.32 9.96 2.15
N GLY A 66 12.81 8.88 1.52
CA GLY A 66 12.19 8.28 0.34
C GLY A 66 10.72 7.93 0.53
N TYR A 67 10.37 7.25 1.63
CA TYR A 67 8.97 6.92 1.95
C TYR A 67 8.11 8.17 2.18
N SER A 68 8.63 9.18 2.87
CA SER A 68 7.91 10.44 3.09
C SER A 68 7.63 11.19 1.78
N LEU A 69 8.59 11.19 0.85
CA LEU A 69 8.45 11.80 -0.47
C LEU A 69 7.41 11.06 -1.30
N ALA A 70 7.46 9.73 -1.31
CA ALA A 70 6.48 8.90 -2.01
C ALA A 70 5.06 9.15 -1.48
N ALA A 71 4.88 9.27 -0.16
CA ALA A 71 3.59 9.58 0.45
C ALA A 71 3.06 10.96 0.02
N VAL A 72 3.93 11.98 -0.02
CA VAL A 72 3.57 13.32 -0.50
C VAL A 72 3.13 13.30 -1.96
N VAL A 73 3.88 12.61 -2.82
CA VAL A 73 3.56 12.47 -4.24
C VAL A 73 2.21 11.76 -4.39
N PHE A 74 2.00 10.66 -3.67
CA PHE A 74 0.74 9.91 -3.67
C PHE A 74 -0.46 10.77 -3.25
N ILE A 75 -0.35 11.52 -2.15
CA ILE A 75 -1.41 12.43 -1.69
C ILE A 75 -1.69 13.53 -2.73
N THR A 76 -0.64 14.04 -3.38
CA THR A 76 -0.77 15.05 -4.44
C THR A 76 -1.49 14.46 -5.66
N THR A 77 -1.18 13.22 -6.03
CA THR A 77 -1.88 12.49 -7.10
C THR A 77 -3.36 12.25 -6.75
N ILE A 78 -3.69 11.83 -5.52
CA ILE A 78 -5.10 11.70 -5.09
C ILE A 78 -5.84 13.03 -5.15
N ARG A 79 -5.20 14.13 -4.73
CA ARG A 79 -5.81 15.46 -4.83
C ARG A 79 -6.08 15.81 -6.28
N LEU A 80 -5.10 15.60 -7.17
CA LEU A 80 -5.23 15.80 -8.61
C LEU A 80 -6.45 15.04 -9.17
N LEU A 81 -6.68 13.79 -8.76
CA LEU A 81 -7.88 13.04 -9.16
C LEU A 81 -9.20 13.69 -8.72
N ARG A 82 -9.28 14.28 -7.52
CA ARG A 82 -10.50 14.98 -7.07
C ARG A 82 -10.81 16.23 -7.91
N ILE A 83 -9.78 16.86 -8.47
CA ILE A 83 -9.94 18.04 -9.32
C ILE A 83 -10.48 17.64 -10.68
N LEU A 84 -9.98 16.57 -11.29
CA LEU A 84 -10.61 16.02 -12.51
C LEU A 84 -12.09 15.69 -12.25
N GLY A 85 -12.42 15.33 -11.01
CA GLY A 85 -13.78 15.20 -10.49
C GLY A 85 -14.70 16.41 -10.68
N TYR A 86 -14.19 17.63 -10.95
CA TYR A 86 -15.01 18.82 -11.21
C TYR A 86 -15.91 18.68 -12.46
N ASN A 87 -15.62 17.68 -13.31
CA ASN A 87 -16.55 17.24 -14.33
C ASN A 87 -17.74 16.47 -13.71
N ARG A 88 -18.97 16.88 -14.04
CA ARG A 88 -20.23 16.30 -13.54
C ARG A 88 -20.28 14.76 -13.70
N ARG A 89 -19.65 14.20 -14.74
CA ARG A 89 -19.57 12.74 -14.94
C ARG A 89 -18.71 12.02 -13.90
N LEU A 90 -17.57 12.62 -13.51
CA LEU A 90 -16.66 12.02 -12.52
C LEU A 90 -17.16 12.21 -11.08
N THR A 91 -17.76 13.36 -10.75
CA THR A 91 -18.44 13.54 -9.44
C THR A 91 -19.57 12.54 -9.26
N MET A 92 -20.33 12.22 -10.32
CA MET A 92 -21.42 11.24 -10.23
C MET A 92 -20.89 9.83 -9.92
N ILE A 93 -19.82 9.38 -10.57
CA ILE A 93 -19.17 8.10 -10.26
C ILE A 93 -18.66 8.08 -8.80
N ALA A 94 -18.03 9.17 -8.36
CA ALA A 94 -17.55 9.30 -6.98
C ALA A 94 -18.70 9.30 -5.97
N ALA A 95 -19.84 9.92 -6.29
CA ALA A 95 -21.02 9.96 -5.44
C ALA A 95 -21.70 8.59 -5.33
N VAL A 96 -21.82 7.84 -6.44
CA VAL A 96 -22.31 6.45 -6.42
C VAL A 96 -21.39 5.58 -5.57
N LEU A 97 -20.07 5.65 -5.79
CA LEU A 97 -19.10 4.88 -5.01
C LEU A 97 -19.11 5.25 -3.52
N ALA A 98 -19.28 6.53 -3.18
CA ALA A 98 -19.38 6.98 -1.80
C ALA A 98 -20.69 6.52 -1.13
N ASN A 99 -21.80 6.51 -1.88
CA ASN A 99 -23.10 6.09 -1.37
C ASN A 99 -23.16 4.57 -1.16
N SER A 100 -22.61 3.78 -2.10
CA SER A 100 -22.46 2.32 -1.97
C SER A 100 -21.38 1.91 -0.96
N GLY A 101 -20.58 2.87 -0.47
CA GLY A 101 -19.52 2.62 0.51
C GLY A 101 -20.02 2.10 1.86
N ARG A 102 -21.25 2.43 2.26
CA ARG A 102 -21.84 1.93 3.51
C ARG A 102 -22.16 0.44 3.42
N ASP A 103 -22.68 0.00 2.28
CA ASP A 103 -22.99 -1.43 2.04
C ASP A 103 -21.70 -2.23 1.80
N LEU A 104 -20.70 -1.63 1.15
CA LEU A 104 -19.37 -2.20 0.99
C LEU A 104 -18.68 -2.45 2.34
N PHE A 105 -18.88 -1.59 3.35
CA PHE A 105 -18.28 -1.77 4.66
C PHE A 105 -18.82 -3.02 5.38
N GLY A 106 -20.14 -3.23 5.35
CA GLY A 106 -20.75 -4.43 5.93
C GLY A 106 -20.26 -5.71 5.25
N PHE A 107 -20.10 -5.67 3.93
CA PHE A 107 -19.58 -6.78 3.15
C PHE A 107 -18.07 -7.03 3.40
N SER A 108 -17.28 -5.97 3.55
CA SER A 108 -15.86 -6.05 3.91
C SER A 108 -15.64 -6.78 5.24
N LEU A 109 -16.60 -6.70 6.18
CA LEU A 109 -16.53 -7.42 7.45
C LEU A 109 -16.67 -8.93 7.25
N VAL A 110 -17.60 -9.37 6.39
CA VAL A 110 -17.77 -10.80 6.04
C VAL A 110 -16.50 -11.33 5.37
N PHE A 111 -15.95 -10.58 4.42
CA PHE A 111 -14.68 -10.91 3.78
C PHE A 111 -13.54 -11.02 4.80
N ALA A 112 -13.42 -10.07 5.73
CA ALA A 112 -12.38 -10.09 6.75
C ALA A 112 -12.47 -11.33 7.66
N VAL A 113 -13.67 -11.74 8.07
CA VAL A 113 -13.86 -12.95 8.89
C VAL A 113 -13.42 -14.19 8.13
N VAL A 114 -13.84 -14.36 6.87
CA VAL A 114 -13.42 -15.50 6.03
C VAL A 114 -11.91 -15.45 5.78
N PHE A 115 -11.36 -14.28 5.50
CA PHE A 115 -9.93 -14.09 5.27
C PHE A 115 -9.10 -14.48 6.49
N VAL A 116 -9.49 -14.05 7.70
CA VAL A 116 -8.79 -14.40 8.94
C VAL A 116 -8.94 -15.90 9.25
N ALA A 117 -10.12 -16.50 8.99
CA ALA A 117 -10.32 -17.93 9.16
C ALA A 117 -9.36 -18.74 8.27
N TYR A 118 -9.28 -18.41 6.98
CA TYR A 118 -8.36 -19.04 6.05
C TYR A 118 -6.89 -18.72 6.41
N LEU A 119 -6.55 -17.50 6.79
CA LEU A 119 -5.20 -17.15 7.27
C LEU A 119 -4.77 -18.03 8.45
N SER A 120 -5.63 -18.18 9.46
CA SER A 120 -5.32 -19.03 10.62
C SER A 120 -5.22 -20.51 10.27
N ALA A 121 -6.11 -21.02 9.40
CA ALA A 121 -6.06 -22.40 8.94
C ALA A 121 -4.82 -22.70 8.09
N GLY A 122 -4.49 -21.82 7.14
CA GLY A 122 -3.30 -21.93 6.30
C GLY A 122 -2.01 -21.82 7.10
N TYR A 123 -1.97 -20.96 8.13
CA TYR A 123 -0.86 -20.89 9.07
C TYR A 123 -0.65 -22.23 9.78
N ILE A 124 -1.70 -22.81 10.37
CA ILE A 124 -1.57 -24.08 11.13
C ILE A 124 -1.15 -25.24 10.22
N VAL A 125 -1.70 -25.33 9.01
CA VAL A 125 -1.46 -26.46 8.11
C VAL A 125 -0.11 -26.34 7.39
N PHE A 126 0.27 -25.14 6.94
CA PHE A 126 1.38 -24.96 5.99
C PHE A 126 2.61 -24.27 6.61
N ALA A 127 2.57 -23.80 7.86
CA ALA A 127 3.71 -23.11 8.48
C ALA A 127 4.98 -23.96 8.55
N SER A 128 4.88 -25.29 8.67
CA SER A 128 6.04 -26.18 8.71
C SER A 128 6.62 -26.51 7.33
N THR A 129 5.83 -26.33 6.27
CA THR A 129 6.15 -26.83 4.93
C THR A 129 6.54 -25.72 3.97
N LEU A 130 5.97 -24.51 4.12
CA LEU A 130 6.25 -23.35 3.26
C LEU A 130 6.74 -22.17 4.09
N SER A 131 7.84 -21.55 3.66
CA SER A 131 8.36 -20.31 4.25
C SER A 131 7.36 -19.15 4.14
N GLU A 132 6.54 -19.14 3.09
CA GLU A 132 5.49 -18.14 2.86
C GLU A 132 4.39 -18.16 3.95
N PHE A 133 4.22 -19.29 4.65
CA PHE A 133 3.22 -19.45 5.71
C PHE A 133 3.82 -19.40 7.13
N CYS A 134 5.12 -19.06 7.27
CA CYS A 134 5.82 -19.09 8.56
C CYS A 134 5.41 -17.95 9.51
N SER A 135 4.91 -16.84 8.98
CA SER A 135 4.36 -15.73 9.78
C SER A 135 2.95 -15.36 9.33
N PRO A 136 2.11 -14.82 10.22
CA PRO A 136 0.75 -14.39 9.85
C PRO A 136 0.74 -13.27 8.80
N TRP A 137 1.76 -12.40 8.80
CA TRP A 137 1.90 -11.33 7.79
C TRP A 137 2.26 -11.88 6.41
N GLU A 138 3.25 -12.77 6.35
CA GLU A 138 3.62 -13.44 5.10
C GLU A 138 2.48 -14.33 4.59
N SER A 139 1.74 -14.99 5.50
CA SER A 139 0.56 -15.79 5.16
C SER A 139 -0.57 -14.94 4.56
N ALA A 140 -0.80 -13.73 5.11
CA ALA A 140 -1.75 -12.77 4.54
C ALA A 140 -1.34 -12.36 3.12
N HIS A 141 -0.05 -12.06 2.92
CA HIS A 141 0.48 -11.70 1.62
C HIS A 141 0.37 -12.85 0.61
N ALA A 142 0.66 -14.08 1.03
CA ALA A 142 0.48 -15.29 0.23
C ALA A 142 -1.00 -15.48 -0.18
N LEU A 143 -1.95 -15.29 0.74
CA LEU A 143 -3.39 -15.35 0.44
C LEU A 143 -3.86 -14.31 -0.57
N PHE A 144 -3.29 -13.09 -0.56
CA PHE A 144 -3.58 -12.09 -1.59
C PHE A 144 -2.97 -12.46 -2.94
N GLN A 145 -1.74 -12.98 -2.97
CA GLN A 145 -1.13 -13.48 -4.20
C GLN A 145 -1.92 -14.65 -4.79
N LEU A 146 -2.44 -15.51 -3.91
CA LEU A 146 -3.36 -16.60 -4.22
C LEU A 146 -4.59 -16.09 -4.97
N LEU A 147 -5.21 -15.03 -4.44
CA LEU A 147 -6.40 -14.40 -5.01
C LEU A 147 -6.12 -13.77 -6.38
N LEU A 148 -4.92 -13.20 -6.58
CA LEU A 148 -4.46 -12.67 -7.86
C LEU A 148 -4.12 -13.76 -8.88
N GLY A 149 -4.20 -15.04 -8.51
CA GLY A 149 -3.88 -16.17 -9.39
C GLY A 149 -2.39 -16.37 -9.60
N ARG A 150 -1.53 -15.83 -8.72
CA ARG A 150 -0.09 -16.10 -8.77
C ARG A 150 0.16 -17.53 -8.29
N ASN A 151 0.98 -18.28 -9.03
CA ASN A 151 1.30 -19.68 -8.74
C ASN A 151 2.19 -19.84 -7.49
N VAL A 152 1.63 -19.63 -6.31
CA VAL A 152 2.21 -20.08 -5.02
C VAL A 152 2.14 -21.62 -4.90
N LEU A 153 1.28 -22.25 -5.73
CA LEU A 153 1.04 -23.69 -5.74
C LEU A 153 2.22 -24.55 -6.19
N ALA A 154 3.20 -23.96 -6.89
CA ALA A 154 4.38 -24.69 -7.36
C ALA A 154 5.33 -25.10 -6.21
N ALA A 155 5.13 -24.55 -5.01
CA ALA A 155 5.96 -24.79 -3.84
C ALA A 155 5.44 -25.92 -2.92
N PHE A 156 4.28 -26.52 -3.19
CA PHE A 156 3.77 -27.61 -2.33
C PHE A 156 4.47 -28.94 -2.64
N SER A 157 5.03 -29.56 -1.59
CA SER A 157 5.58 -30.92 -1.63
C SER A 157 4.48 -31.97 -1.87
N GLU A 158 4.82 -33.04 -2.59
CA GLU A 158 3.87 -34.05 -3.12
C GLU A 158 2.96 -34.69 -2.05
N ASP A 159 3.44 -34.88 -0.82
CA ASP A 159 2.69 -35.57 0.25
C ASP A 159 1.42 -34.83 0.73
N LEU A 160 1.32 -33.51 0.54
CA LEU A 160 0.18 -32.68 0.99
C LEU A 160 -0.49 -31.90 -0.16
N ALA A 161 -0.10 -32.19 -1.40
CA ALA A 161 -0.55 -31.42 -2.57
C ALA A 161 -2.08 -31.45 -2.74
N LEU A 162 -2.73 -32.59 -2.51
CA LEU A 162 -4.19 -32.70 -2.64
C LEU A 162 -4.92 -31.82 -1.62
N PHE A 163 -4.46 -31.78 -0.36
CA PHE A 163 -5.03 -30.93 0.67
C PHE A 163 -4.84 -29.43 0.34
N ALA A 164 -3.65 -29.06 -0.16
CA ALA A 164 -3.36 -27.70 -0.61
C ALA A 164 -4.25 -27.26 -1.78
N TRP A 165 -4.49 -28.14 -2.75
CA TRP A 165 -5.40 -27.87 -3.87
C TRP A 165 -6.85 -27.68 -3.41
N VAL A 166 -7.36 -28.55 -2.53
CA VAL A 166 -8.73 -28.40 -2.00
C VAL A 166 -8.87 -27.11 -1.19
N TYR A 167 -7.88 -26.82 -0.34
CA TYR A 167 -7.84 -25.57 0.43
C TYR A 167 -7.86 -24.35 -0.48
N PHE A 168 -6.99 -24.30 -1.49
CA PHE A 168 -6.92 -23.22 -2.49
C PHE A 168 -8.25 -23.04 -3.23
N ILE A 169 -8.78 -24.12 -3.80
CA ILE A 169 -10.02 -24.07 -4.59
C ILE A 169 -11.18 -23.59 -3.72
N SER A 170 -11.28 -24.10 -2.49
CA SER A 170 -12.32 -23.67 -1.55
C SER A 170 -12.23 -22.18 -1.22
N TYR A 171 -11.03 -21.65 -0.96
CA TYR A 171 -10.81 -20.24 -0.69
C TYR A 171 -11.19 -19.37 -1.87
N VAL A 172 -10.70 -19.72 -3.08
CA VAL A 172 -10.98 -18.96 -4.30
C VAL A 172 -12.49 -18.96 -4.59
N ILE A 173 -13.15 -20.11 -4.55
CA ILE A 173 -14.60 -20.19 -4.77
C ILE A 173 -15.37 -19.34 -3.75
N LEU A 174 -15.03 -19.43 -2.47
CA LEU A 174 -15.71 -18.64 -1.43
C LEU A 174 -15.50 -17.14 -1.63
N VAL A 175 -14.27 -16.69 -1.89
CA VAL A 175 -14.00 -15.27 -2.12
C VAL A 175 -14.72 -14.78 -3.38
N PHE A 176 -14.71 -15.54 -4.47
CA PHE A 176 -15.46 -15.19 -5.68
C PHE A 176 -16.98 -15.15 -5.44
N MET A 177 -17.53 -16.10 -4.69
CA MET A 177 -18.95 -16.11 -4.32
C MET A 177 -19.30 -14.87 -3.50
N ILE A 178 -18.48 -14.57 -2.48
CA ILE A 178 -18.59 -13.37 -1.66
C ILE A 178 -18.59 -12.15 -2.60
N LEU A 179 -17.56 -11.95 -3.43
CA LEU A 179 -17.47 -10.80 -4.33
C LEU A 179 -18.68 -10.68 -5.27
N MET A 180 -19.17 -11.78 -5.82
CA MET A 180 -20.37 -11.79 -6.67
C MET A 180 -21.63 -11.36 -5.90
N THR A 181 -21.82 -11.82 -4.66
CA THR A 181 -22.96 -11.39 -3.84
C THR A 181 -22.93 -9.90 -3.51
N MET A 182 -21.75 -9.29 -3.39
CA MET A 182 -21.62 -7.84 -3.23
C MET A 182 -22.09 -7.09 -4.48
N PHE A 183 -21.59 -7.48 -5.67
CA PHE A 183 -21.96 -6.83 -6.92
C PHE A 183 -23.43 -6.98 -7.29
N GLN A 184 -24.11 -8.01 -6.77
CA GLN A 184 -25.54 -8.22 -6.97
C GLN A 184 -26.41 -7.43 -5.99
N THR A 185 -25.88 -7.10 -4.81
CA THR A 185 -26.64 -6.42 -3.74
C THR A 185 -26.47 -4.89 -3.79
N ALA A 186 -25.39 -4.40 -4.40
CA ALA A 186 -25.09 -2.97 -4.61
C ALA A 186 -25.64 -2.43 -5.94
#